data_AF-A0AAD7H465-F1
#
_entry.id   AF-A0AAD7H465-F1
#
_cell.length_a   1.000
_cell.length_b   1.000
_cell.length_c   1.000
_cell.angle_alpha   90.00
_cell.angle_beta   90.00
_cell.angle_gamma   90.00
#
_symmetry.space_group_name_H-M   'P 1'
#
loop_
_entity.id
_entity.type
_entity.pdbx_description
1 polymer ?
#
loop_
_entity_poly.entity_id
_entity_poly.type
_entity_poly.pdbx_seq_one_letter_code
_entity_poly.pdbx_strand_id
1 'polypeptide(L)'
;MPVPPCLGRDWLVGNITNSSIDTSTLTNTSTFSGTVSYAGFVYSTSISYVSGLLGNTSVGVNHGSTVGIDGQNALDGLVAVLDVKITTIPKNATKSSAT
;
A
#
# COMPACT_ATOMS: atom_id res chain seq x y z
N MET A 1 -22.27 -3.99 -8.82
CA MET A 1 -21.69 -3.77 -7.48
C MET A 1 -20.79 -2.55 -7.59
N PRO A 2 -20.79 -1.60 -6.64
CA PRO A 2 -19.91 -0.44 -6.72
C PRO A 2 -18.47 -0.94 -6.69
N VAL A 3 -17.66 -0.57 -7.68
CA VAL A 3 -16.22 -0.87 -7.64
C VAL A 3 -15.57 0.09 -6.64
N PRO A 4 -14.79 -0.38 -5.66
CA PRO A 4 -14.24 0.51 -4.66
C PRO A 4 -13.13 1.42 -5.23
N PRO A 5 -13.03 2.69 -4.77
CA PRO A 5 -11.98 3.61 -5.18
C PRO A 5 -10.59 3.17 -4.67
N CYS A 6 -9.50 3.62 -5.32
CA CYS A 6 -8.09 3.35 -4.95
C CYS A 6 -7.56 1.91 -5.16
N LEU A 7 -7.93 1.25 -6.27
CA LEU A 7 -7.46 -0.10 -6.65
C LEU A 7 -5.94 -0.29 -6.55
N GLY A 8 -5.12 0.73 -6.87
CA GLY A 8 -3.67 0.59 -6.84
C GLY A 8 -3.08 0.39 -5.44
N ARG A 9 -3.56 1.15 -4.45
CA ARG A 9 -3.12 1.05 -3.05
C ARG A 9 -3.48 -0.33 -2.49
N ASP A 10 -4.73 -0.74 -2.70
CA ASP A 10 -5.27 -1.95 -2.08
C ASP A 10 -4.73 -3.20 -2.80
N TRP A 11 -4.44 -3.12 -4.10
CA TRP A 11 -3.73 -4.16 -4.84
C TRP A 11 -2.30 -4.36 -4.33
N LEU A 12 -1.56 -3.26 -4.06
CA LEU A 12 -0.22 -3.36 -3.48
C LEU A 12 -0.26 -4.01 -2.10
N VAL A 13 -1.16 -3.55 -1.22
CA VAL A 13 -1.33 -4.13 0.12
C VAL A 13 -1.69 -5.61 0.03
N GLY A 14 -2.64 -5.96 -0.84
CA GLY A 14 -3.05 -7.35 -1.04
C GLY A 14 -1.95 -8.27 -1.54
N ASN A 15 -1.07 -7.78 -2.42
CA ASN A 15 0.11 -8.54 -2.85
C ASN A 15 1.11 -8.76 -1.71
N ILE A 16 1.30 -7.76 -0.84
CA ILE A 16 2.22 -7.88 0.30
C ILE A 16 1.69 -8.89 1.33
N THR A 17 0.37 -8.87 1.57
CA THR A 17 -0.29 -9.72 2.58
C THR A 17 -0.73 -11.07 2.04
N ASN A 18 -0.60 -11.29 0.72
CA ASN A 18 -1.11 -12.45 0.01
C ASN A 18 -2.61 -12.69 0.26
N SER A 19 -3.40 -11.61 0.24
CA SER A 19 -4.86 -11.62 0.46
C SER A 19 -5.56 -10.58 -0.40
N SER A 20 -6.82 -10.84 -0.79
CA SER A 20 -7.66 -9.80 -1.39
C SER A 20 -8.05 -8.76 -0.34
N ILE A 21 -7.91 -7.48 -0.67
CA ILE A 21 -8.33 -6.37 0.21
C ILE A 21 -9.74 -5.95 -0.20
N ASP A 22 -10.70 -6.06 0.72
CA ASP A 22 -12.03 -5.49 0.55
C ASP A 22 -12.00 -4.02 0.96
N THR A 23 -11.75 -3.17 -0.03
CA THR A 23 -11.68 -1.71 0.14
C THR A 23 -12.91 -1.11 0.82
N SER A 24 -14.10 -1.69 0.61
CA SER A 24 -15.35 -1.14 1.18
C SER A 24 -15.40 -1.23 2.71
N THR A 25 -14.55 -2.05 3.30
CA THR A 25 -14.45 -2.29 4.75
C THR A 25 -13.29 -1.55 5.41
N LEU A 26 -12.42 -0.89 4.62
CA LEU A 26 -11.25 -0.20 5.14
C LEU A 26 -11.62 1.04 5.94
N THR A 27 -10.94 1.22 7.06
CA THR A 27 -11.03 2.42 7.90
C THR A 27 -9.63 2.99 8.15
N ASN A 28 -9.57 4.19 8.72
CA ASN A 28 -8.33 4.82 9.17
C ASN A 28 -7.69 4.15 10.41
N THR A 29 -8.14 2.95 10.78
CA THR A 29 -7.55 2.11 11.82
C THR A 29 -7.29 0.69 11.31
N SER A 30 -7.56 0.39 10.03
CA SER A 30 -7.26 -0.91 9.44
C SER A 30 -5.75 -1.16 9.43
N THR A 31 -5.36 -2.37 9.82
CA THR A 31 -3.96 -2.79 9.82
C THR A 31 -3.80 -4.14 9.13
N PHE A 32 -2.64 -4.32 8.50
CA PHE A 32 -2.26 -5.56 7.85
C PHE A 32 -0.77 -5.83 8.07
N SER A 33 -0.36 -7.06 7.81
CA SER A 33 1.06 -7.42 7.81
C SER A 33 1.33 -8.49 6.77
N GLY A 34 2.50 -8.44 6.16
CA GLY A 34 2.89 -9.38 5.14
C GLY A 34 4.39 -9.60 5.08
N THR A 35 4.80 -10.66 4.40
CA THR A 35 6.21 -10.95 4.14
C THR A 35 6.39 -11.31 2.68
N VAL A 36 7.30 -10.61 2.01
CA VAL A 36 7.62 -10.83 0.60
C VAL A 36 9.12 -11.10 0.44
N SER A 37 9.47 -11.86 -0.60
CA SER A 37 10.86 -12.17 -0.92
C SER A 37 11.19 -11.74 -2.34
N TYR A 38 12.32 -11.08 -2.53
CA TYR A 38 12.81 -10.69 -3.86
C TYR A 38 14.33 -10.65 -3.89
N ALA A 39 14.94 -11.22 -4.93
CA ALA A 39 16.39 -11.26 -5.13
C ALA A 39 17.20 -11.76 -3.91
N GLY A 40 16.64 -12.72 -3.15
CA GLY A 40 17.26 -13.29 -1.95
C GLY A 40 17.13 -12.44 -0.67
N PHE A 41 16.47 -11.28 -0.73
CA PHE A 41 16.05 -10.53 0.44
C PHE A 41 14.67 -10.99 0.89
N VAL A 42 14.42 -10.93 2.20
CA VAL A 42 13.09 -11.10 2.78
C VAL A 42 12.70 -9.81 3.50
N TYR A 43 11.53 -9.29 3.18
CA TYR A 43 10.97 -8.06 3.73
C TYR A 43 9.73 -8.40 4.55
N SER A 44 9.73 -8.02 5.82
CA SER A 44 8.55 -8.01 6.67
C SER A 44 7.97 -6.60 6.67
N THR A 45 6.67 -6.47 6.41
CA THR A 45 5.99 -5.18 6.32
C THR A 45 4.80 -5.15 7.26
N SER A 46 4.74 -4.10 8.10
CA SER A 46 3.55 -3.72 8.86
C SER A 46 2.86 -2.56 8.15
N ILE A 47 1.54 -2.62 8.00
CA ILE A 47 0.75 -1.68 7.20
C ILE A 47 -0.34 -1.10 8.07
N SER A 48 -0.43 0.24 8.10
CA SER A 48 -1.48 0.97 8.82
C SER A 48 -2.18 1.94 7.88
N TYR A 49 -3.51 1.89 7.85
CA TYR A 49 -4.31 2.88 7.13
C TYR A 49 -4.54 4.08 8.02
N VAL A 50 -4.31 5.28 7.48
CA VAL A 50 -4.55 6.55 8.18
C VAL A 50 -5.32 7.50 7.26
N SER A 51 -5.98 8.49 7.86
CA SER A 51 -6.64 9.58 7.14
C SER A 51 -6.00 10.93 7.52
N GLY A 52 -6.34 11.99 6.77
CA GLY A 52 -5.88 13.35 7.05
C GLY A 52 -4.55 13.74 6.42
N LEU A 53 -3.84 12.79 5.77
CA LEU A 53 -2.64 13.07 4.98
C LEU A 53 -2.97 13.53 3.56
N LEU A 54 -4.01 12.96 2.95
CA LEU A 54 -4.53 13.35 1.64
C LEU A 54 -6.04 13.56 1.73
N GLY A 55 -6.56 14.51 0.94
CA GLY A 55 -7.98 14.74 0.83
C GLY A 55 -8.67 13.66 -0.02
N ASN A 56 -9.94 13.39 0.27
CA ASN A 56 -10.83 12.66 -0.64
C ASN A 56 -11.17 13.57 -1.82
N THR A 57 -10.34 13.57 -2.85
CA THR A 57 -10.45 14.48 -4.01
C THR A 57 -9.78 13.89 -5.25
N SER A 58 -10.14 14.44 -6.40
CA SER A 58 -9.43 14.24 -7.67
C SER A 58 -8.59 15.45 -8.07
N VAL A 59 -8.68 16.57 -7.33
CA VAL A 59 -7.96 17.80 -7.64
C VAL A 59 -6.47 17.61 -7.35
N GLY A 60 -5.61 18.00 -8.30
CA GLY A 60 -4.16 17.84 -8.20
C GLY A 60 -3.67 16.40 -8.42
N VAL A 61 -4.57 15.45 -8.67
CA VAL A 61 -4.23 14.09 -9.07
C VAL A 61 -3.98 14.07 -10.58
N ASN A 62 -2.84 13.54 -11.00
CA ASN A 62 -2.57 13.33 -12.42
C ASN A 62 -3.67 12.44 -13.03
N HIS A 63 -4.29 12.87 -14.13
CA HIS A 63 -5.43 12.18 -14.74
C HIS A 63 -6.64 11.97 -13.79
N GLY A 64 -6.82 12.84 -12.79
CA GLY A 64 -7.83 12.67 -11.72
C GLY A 64 -9.27 12.42 -12.19
N SER A 65 -9.68 12.98 -13.34
CA SER A 65 -11.02 12.77 -13.91
C SER A 65 -11.19 11.43 -14.63
N THR A 66 -10.10 10.79 -15.06
CA THR A 66 -10.14 9.52 -15.82
C THR A 66 -9.77 8.30 -14.98
N VAL A 67 -9.13 8.50 -13.82
CA VAL A 67 -8.76 7.41 -12.91
C VAL A 67 -9.77 7.21 -11.77
N GLY A 68 -10.66 8.18 -11.55
CA GLY A 68 -11.85 7.97 -10.73
C GLY A 68 -12.77 6.93 -11.38
N ILE A 69 -13.36 6.05 -10.57
CA ILE A 69 -14.22 4.96 -11.02
C ILE A 69 -15.65 5.27 -10.58
N ASP A 70 -16.64 5.02 -11.45
CA ASP A 70 -18.07 5.20 -11.15
C ASP A 70 -18.44 6.59 -10.62
N GLY A 71 -17.75 7.64 -11.08
CA GLY A 71 -17.98 9.02 -10.65
C GLY A 71 -17.42 9.35 -9.26
N GLN A 72 -16.69 8.43 -8.63
CA GLN A 72 -15.99 8.66 -7.38
C GLN A 72 -14.67 9.40 -7.59
N ASN A 73 -14.17 10.02 -6.52
CA ASN A 73 -12.86 10.64 -6.54
C ASN A 73 -11.75 9.62 -6.78
N ALA A 74 -10.68 10.08 -7.43
CA ALA A 74 -9.45 9.31 -7.64
C ALA A 74 -8.81 8.85 -6.32
N LEU A 75 -8.97 9.64 -5.26
CA LEU A 75 -8.53 9.34 -3.90
C LEU A 75 -9.75 9.29 -2.96
N ASP A 76 -9.76 8.34 -2.03
CA ASP A 76 -10.77 8.20 -0.97
C ASP A 76 -10.36 8.87 0.36
N GLY A 77 -9.16 9.44 0.42
CA GLY A 77 -8.58 10.09 1.61
C GLY A 77 -7.89 9.15 2.60
N LEU A 78 -7.83 7.84 2.29
CA LEU A 78 -7.05 6.87 3.07
C LEU A 78 -5.65 6.70 2.48
N VAL A 79 -4.66 6.64 3.37
CA VAL A 79 -3.25 6.40 3.03
C VAL A 79 -2.78 5.15 3.76
N ALA A 80 -2.22 4.19 3.02
CA ALA A 80 -1.54 3.05 3.61
C ALA A 80 -0.08 3.44 3.90
N VAL A 81 0.28 3.44 5.19
CA VAL A 81 1.66 3.63 5.66
C VAL A 81 2.31 2.26 5.82
N LEU A 82 3.44 2.05 5.16
CA LEU A 82 4.16 0.77 5.14
C LEU A 82 5.47 0.92 5.94
N ASP A 83 5.55 0.23 7.07
CA ASP A 83 6.78 0.04 7.83
C ASP A 83 7.48 -1.25 7.38
N VAL A 84 8.55 -1.09 6.59
CA VAL A 84 9.26 -2.21 5.95
C VAL A 84 10.58 -2.50 6.64
N LYS A 85 10.81 -3.77 6.98
CA LYS A 85 12.06 -4.27 7.56
C LYS A 85 12.63 -5.43 6.76
N ILE A 86 13.94 -5.37 6.46
CA ILE A 86 14.67 -6.53 5.93
C ILE A 86 14.93 -7.52 7.08
N THR A 87 14.41 -8.74 6.95
CA THR A 87 14.63 -9.83 7.92
C THR A 87 15.67 -10.83 7.46
N THR A 88 15.91 -10.91 6.14
CA THR A 88 16.95 -11.77 5.54
C THR A 88 17.65 -11.02 4.42
N ILE A 89 18.98 -11.15 4.36
CA ILE A 89 19.81 -10.68 3.24
C ILE A 89 20.38 -11.88 2.47
N PRO A 90 20.70 -11.74 1.17
CA PRO A 90 21.36 -12.79 0.40
C PRO A 90 22.69 -13.19 1.04
N LYS A 91 23.02 -14.49 1.04
CA LYS A 91 24.25 -15.01 1.66
C LYS A 91 25.56 -14.36 1.17
N ASN A 92 25.57 -13.82 -0.05
CA ASN A 92 26.74 -13.18 -0.66
C ASN A 92 26.68 -11.64 -0.65
N ALA A 93 25.68 -11.04 0.01
CA ALA A 93 25.65 -9.60 0.22
C ALA A 93 26.70 -9.26 1.29
N THR A 94 27.90 -8.90 0.85
CA THR A 94 28.92 -8.34 1.74
C THR A 94 28.36 -7.10 2.41
N LYS A 95 28.32 -7.09 3.75
CA LYS A 95 28.08 -5.85 4.50
C LYS A 95 29.21 -4.90 4.14
N SER A 96 28.93 -3.83 3.40
CA SER A 96 29.87 -2.71 3.33
C SER A 96 29.98 -2.17 4.76
N SER A 97 31.13 -2.40 5.39
CA SER A 97 31.43 -1.70 6.65
C SER A 97 31.70 -0.26 6.29
N ALA A 98 30.80 0.64 6.69
CA ALA A 98 31.09 2.06 6.71
C ALA A 98 32.28 2.26 7.67
N THR A 99 33.42 2.71 7.13
CA THR A 99 34.57 3.18 7.91
C THR A 99 34.52 4.69 7.96
#